data_AF-A0A6L7CNS9-F1
#
_entry.id   AF-A0A6L7CNS9-F1
#
_cell.length_a   1.000
_cell.length_b   1.000
_cell.length_c   1.000
_cell.angle_alpha   90.00
_cell.angle_beta   90.00
_cell.angle_gamma   90.00
#
_symmetry.space_group_name_H-M   'P 1'
#
loop_
_entity.id
_entity.type
_entity.pdbx_description
1 polymer ?
#
loop_
_entity_poly.entity_id
_entity_poly.type
_entity_poly.pdbx_seq_one_letter_code
_entity_poly.pdbx_strand_id
1 'polypeptide(L)'
;AHHHSSPEGAIEVDESEVDLDAISAQSLRLVRSILMLIALLSVIVLWSEIHSAFGFLENISLWDVTSTVQGVESLEPITLGAVLIAILVFIITTQLVRNLPALLELAILQHLDLTPGTGYAITTITKYLLMLIGGLVGFSMIGIEWSKLQWLVAALGVGLGFGLQEIFANFISGLIILFEKPIRIGDTVTIRDLTGSVTKINTRATTISDWDRKEIIVPNKAFITEQFINWSLSDS
;
A
#
# COMPACT_ATOMS: atom_id res chain seq x y z
N ALA A 1 -41.71 -4.15 -80.58
CA ALA A 1 -40.53 -3.28 -80.67
C ALA A 1 -39.67 -3.52 -79.44
N HIS A 2 -38.41 -3.93 -79.64
CA HIS A 2 -37.36 -3.90 -78.62
C HIS A 2 -36.83 -2.47 -78.49
N HIS A 3 -36.42 -2.04 -77.28
CA HIS A 3 -35.06 -1.52 -77.01
C HIS A 3 -34.85 -1.08 -75.55
N HIS A 4 -33.69 -1.50 -75.01
CA HIS A 4 -32.73 -0.83 -74.09
C HIS A 4 -33.20 -0.31 -72.72
N SER A 5 -32.42 -0.33 -71.63
CA SER A 5 -30.97 -0.47 -71.36
C SER A 5 -30.79 -0.60 -69.83
N SER A 6 -30.08 -1.59 -69.29
CA SER A 6 -28.71 -1.49 -68.69
C SER A 6 -28.69 -0.87 -67.26
N PRO A 7 -27.58 -0.92 -66.49
CA PRO A 7 -27.44 -1.79 -65.31
C PRO A 7 -27.14 -1.00 -64.02
N GLU A 8 -27.80 -1.27 -62.90
CA GLU A 8 -27.43 -0.62 -61.63
C GLU A 8 -27.19 -1.63 -60.52
N GLY A 9 -26.05 -1.40 -59.86
CA GLY A 9 -25.40 -2.31 -58.94
C GLY A 9 -26.20 -2.57 -57.69
N ALA A 10 -25.91 -3.73 -57.11
CA ALA A 10 -26.29 -4.07 -55.75
C ALA A 10 -25.73 -3.00 -54.81
N ILE A 11 -26.62 -2.13 -54.33
CA ILE A 11 -26.42 -1.46 -53.05
C ILE A 11 -27.00 -2.45 -52.04
N GLU A 12 -26.13 -3.27 -51.46
CA GLU A 12 -26.42 -3.91 -50.19
C GLU A 12 -26.63 -2.77 -49.20
N VAL A 13 -27.89 -2.40 -49.00
CA VAL A 13 -28.30 -1.62 -47.84
C VAL A 13 -28.07 -2.57 -46.68
N ASP A 14 -26.94 -2.38 -46.01
CA ASP A 14 -26.68 -2.89 -44.66
C ASP A 14 -27.80 -2.29 -43.79
N GLU A 15 -28.94 -2.98 -43.75
CA GLU A 15 -29.97 -2.74 -42.76
C GLU A 15 -29.25 -2.94 -41.44
N SER A 16 -28.94 -1.81 -40.80
CA SER A 16 -28.42 -1.79 -39.44
C SER A 16 -29.56 -2.31 -38.58
N GLU A 17 -29.68 -3.63 -38.50
CA GLU A 17 -30.50 -4.34 -37.54
C GLU A 17 -30.09 -3.78 -36.19
N VAL A 18 -30.93 -2.90 -35.66
CA VAL A 18 -30.78 -2.37 -34.32
C VAL A 18 -30.80 -3.59 -33.41
N ASP A 19 -29.62 -4.01 -32.97
CA ASP A 19 -29.40 -5.19 -32.16
C ASP A 19 -30.21 -5.05 -30.86
N LEU A 20 -31.42 -5.62 -30.88
CA LEU A 20 -32.38 -5.56 -29.79
C LEU A 20 -31.80 -6.25 -28.54
N ASP A 21 -30.89 -7.21 -28.74
CA ASP A 21 -30.19 -7.90 -27.67
C ASP A 21 -29.16 -6.98 -27.00
N ALA A 22 -28.46 -6.12 -27.76
CA ALA A 22 -27.55 -5.11 -27.22
C ALA A 22 -28.29 -4.04 -26.37
N ILE A 23 -29.47 -3.59 -26.80
CA ILE A 23 -30.29 -2.62 -26.05
C ILE A 23 -30.83 -3.25 -24.75
N SER A 24 -31.24 -4.52 -24.79
CA SER A 24 -31.72 -5.24 -23.60
C SER A 24 -30.61 -5.42 -22.55
N ALA A 25 -29.38 -5.73 -22.96
CA ALA A 25 -28.24 -5.88 -22.06
C ALA A 25 -27.79 -4.54 -21.43
N GLN A 26 -27.86 -3.44 -22.19
CA GLN A 26 -27.50 -2.11 -21.71
C GLN A 26 -28.54 -1.55 -20.73
N SER A 27 -29.83 -1.74 -21.02
CA SER A 27 -30.92 -1.32 -20.11
C SER A 27 -30.84 -2.04 -18.76
N LEU A 28 -30.52 -3.34 -18.74
CA LEU A 28 -30.36 -4.11 -17.51
C LEU A 28 -29.18 -3.60 -16.66
N ARG A 29 -28.07 -3.19 -17.29
CA ARG A 29 -26.92 -2.57 -16.58
C ARG A 29 -27.30 -1.23 -15.95
N LEU A 30 -28.03 -0.39 -16.67
CA LEU A 30 -28.48 0.92 -16.17
C LEU A 30 -29.44 0.77 -14.99
N VAL A 31 -30.43 -0.12 -15.10
CA VAL A 31 -31.37 -0.42 -14.01
C VAL A 31 -30.62 -0.93 -12.77
N ARG A 32 -29.65 -1.83 -12.94
CA ARG A 32 -28.84 -2.34 -11.83
C ARG A 32 -28.00 -1.24 -11.17
N SER A 33 -27.40 -0.35 -11.95
CA SER A 33 -26.64 0.79 -11.41
C SER A 33 -27.53 1.79 -10.66
N ILE A 34 -28.72 2.08 -11.18
CA ILE A 34 -29.70 2.94 -10.52
C ILE A 34 -30.17 2.30 -9.21
N LEU A 35 -30.47 0.99 -9.21
CA LEU A 35 -30.84 0.26 -8.00
C LEU A 35 -29.72 0.24 -6.97
N MET A 36 -28.46 0.08 -7.37
CA MET A 36 -27.31 0.19 -6.44
C MET A 36 -27.19 1.59 -5.85
N LEU A 37 -27.40 2.64 -6.66
CA LEU A 37 -27.34 4.02 -6.20
C LEU A 37 -28.46 4.32 -5.20
N ILE A 38 -29.68 3.85 -5.47
CA ILE A 38 -30.81 3.94 -4.54
C ILE A 38 -30.51 3.16 -3.25
N ALA A 39 -30.00 1.92 -3.34
CA ALA A 39 -29.64 1.15 -2.16
C ALA A 39 -28.57 1.84 -1.31
N LEU A 40 -27.55 2.45 -1.93
CA LEU A 40 -26.51 3.18 -1.24
C LEU A 40 -27.05 4.44 -0.54
N LEU A 41 -27.92 5.20 -1.22
CA LEU A 41 -28.64 6.32 -0.62
C LEU A 41 -29.50 5.88 0.56
N SER A 42 -30.24 4.79 0.43
CA SER A 42 -31.04 4.22 1.52
C SER A 42 -30.17 3.83 2.70
N VAL A 43 -29.01 3.20 2.47
CA VAL A 43 -28.07 2.88 3.54
C VAL A 43 -27.55 4.15 4.23
N ILE A 44 -27.20 5.19 3.48
CA ILE A 44 -26.72 6.47 4.06
C ILE A 44 -27.82 7.13 4.91
N VAL A 45 -29.07 7.16 4.42
CA VAL A 45 -30.19 7.76 5.15
C VAL A 45 -30.51 6.96 6.41
N LEU A 46 -30.63 5.64 6.31
CA LEU A 46 -30.89 4.77 7.47
C LEU A 46 -29.74 4.83 8.50
N TRP A 47 -28.51 4.97 8.04
CA TRP A 47 -27.34 5.13 8.90
C TRP A 47 -27.43 6.42 9.75
N SER A 48 -27.87 7.53 9.14
CA SER A 48 -28.07 8.80 9.83
C SER A 48 -29.11 8.69 10.95
N GLU A 49 -30.24 8.02 10.69
CA GLU A 49 -31.30 7.83 11.69
C GLU A 49 -30.85 6.95 12.86
N ILE A 50 -30.10 5.88 12.58
CA ILE A 50 -29.54 5.01 13.62
C ILE A 50 -28.57 5.81 14.51
N HIS A 51 -27.70 6.63 13.92
CA HIS A 51 -26.78 7.48 14.68
C HIS A 51 -27.54 8.47 15.59
N SER A 52 -28.58 9.13 15.06
CA SER A 52 -29.45 10.03 15.83
C SER A 52 -30.17 9.32 16.98
N ALA A 53 -30.66 8.09 16.75
CA ALA A 53 -31.30 7.28 17.77
C ALA A 53 -30.37 6.93 18.94
N PHE A 54 -29.06 6.84 18.70
CA PHE A 54 -28.04 6.63 19.73
C PHE A 54 -27.50 7.93 20.35
N GLY A 55 -27.98 9.11 19.94
CA GLY A 55 -27.56 10.39 20.51
C GLY A 55 -27.78 10.50 22.03
N PHE A 56 -28.68 9.70 22.61
CA PHE A 56 -28.86 9.67 24.07
C PHE A 56 -27.60 9.20 24.82
N LEU A 57 -26.73 8.41 24.18
CA LEU A 57 -25.48 7.94 24.79
C LEU A 57 -24.46 9.08 24.96
N GLU A 58 -24.60 10.16 24.19
CA GLU A 58 -23.75 11.35 24.31
C GLU A 58 -24.11 12.16 25.56
N ASN A 59 -25.32 12.01 26.09
CA ASN A 59 -25.74 12.68 27.32
C ASN A 59 -25.18 12.01 28.60
N ILE A 60 -24.65 10.80 28.49
CA ILE A 60 -24.07 10.06 29.62
C ILE A 60 -22.56 10.28 29.60
N SER A 61 -22.08 11.25 30.39
CA SER A 61 -20.65 11.44 30.60
C SER A 61 -20.10 10.39 31.57
N LEU A 62 -18.93 9.84 31.25
CA LEU A 62 -18.25 8.84 32.07
C LEU A 62 -17.07 9.44 32.83
N TRP A 63 -16.20 10.19 32.15
CA TRP A 63 -15.11 10.95 32.76
C TRP A 63 -14.75 12.17 31.91
N ASP A 64 -14.09 13.15 32.52
CA ASP A 64 -13.62 14.35 31.84
C ASP A 64 -12.16 14.19 31.41
N VAL A 65 -11.84 14.68 30.22
CA VAL A 65 -10.47 14.76 29.72
C VAL A 65 -10.13 16.21 29.46
N THR A 66 -8.96 16.63 29.91
CA THR A 66 -8.38 17.92 29.51
C THR A 66 -7.92 17.80 28.07
N SER A 67 -8.65 18.46 27.17
CA SER A 67 -8.33 18.62 25.77
C SER A 67 -7.71 20.01 25.55
N THR A 68 -6.50 20.08 25.01
CA THR A 68 -5.84 21.35 24.67
C THR A 68 -6.16 21.71 23.21
N VAL A 69 -7.11 22.62 23.01
CA VAL A 69 -7.44 23.15 21.68
C VAL A 69 -6.91 24.57 21.59
N GLN A 70 -5.98 24.83 20.66
CA GLN A 70 -5.35 26.15 20.46
C GLN A 70 -4.68 26.75 21.73
N GLY A 71 -4.17 25.91 22.63
CA GLY A 71 -3.49 26.35 23.86
C GLY A 71 -4.44 26.75 25.00
N VAL A 72 -5.74 26.58 24.81
CA VAL A 72 -6.74 26.69 25.89
C VAL A 72 -7.12 25.29 26.33
N GLU A 73 -6.96 25.01 27.62
CA GLU A 73 -7.43 23.77 28.22
C GLU A 73 -8.95 23.82 28.34
N SER A 74 -9.62 22.94 27.61
CA SER A 74 -11.06 22.71 27.72
C SER A 74 -11.29 21.32 28.32
N LEU A 75 -12.19 21.24 29.30
CA LEU A 75 -12.66 19.95 29.80
C LEU A 75 -13.72 19.42 28.84
N GLU A 76 -13.40 18.32 28.17
CA GLU A 76 -14.31 17.63 27.27
C GLU A 76 -14.73 16.29 27.90
N PRO A 77 -16.03 16.09 28.17
CA PRO A 77 -16.51 14.84 28.76
C PRO A 77 -16.48 13.72 27.72
N ILE A 78 -15.86 12.60 28.06
CA ILE A 78 -15.97 11.37 27.27
C ILE A 78 -17.29 10.69 27.60
N THR A 79 -18.09 10.47 26.55
CA THR A 79 -19.45 9.95 26.65
C THR A 79 -19.49 8.43 26.53
N LEU A 80 -20.56 7.81 27.01
CA LEU A 80 -20.81 6.38 26.82
C LEU A 80 -20.82 6.00 25.33
N GLY A 81 -21.31 6.91 24.47
CA GLY A 81 -21.31 6.74 23.02
C GLY A 81 -19.89 6.59 22.47
N ALA A 82 -18.97 7.47 22.87
CA ALA A 82 -17.58 7.43 22.46
C ALA A 82 -16.90 6.11 22.85
N VAL A 83 -17.19 5.58 24.06
CA VAL A 83 -16.65 4.30 24.53
C VAL A 83 -17.19 3.12 23.71
N LEU A 84 -18.49 3.09 23.41
CA LEU A 84 -19.05 2.02 22.58
C LEU A 84 -18.50 2.05 21.15
N ILE A 85 -18.32 3.24 20.57
CA ILE A 85 -17.68 3.39 19.26
C ILE A 85 -16.22 2.92 19.32
N ALA A 86 -15.47 3.26 20.38
CA ALA A 86 -14.11 2.77 20.55
C ALA A 86 -14.06 1.23 20.61
N ILE A 87 -14.94 0.60 21.38
CA ILE A 87 -15.08 -0.86 21.45
C ILE A 87 -15.39 -1.43 20.05
N LEU A 88 -16.32 -0.83 19.33
CA LEU A 88 -16.66 -1.24 17.97
C LEU A 88 -15.45 -1.15 17.03
N VAL A 89 -14.68 -0.06 17.11
CA VAL A 89 -13.43 0.12 16.34
C VAL A 89 -12.40 -0.95 16.68
N PHE A 90 -12.23 -1.30 17.95
CA PHE A 90 -11.33 -2.39 18.35
C PHE A 90 -11.79 -3.75 17.82
N ILE A 91 -13.10 -4.03 17.85
CA ILE A 91 -13.67 -5.27 17.30
C ILE A 91 -13.45 -5.33 15.79
N ILE A 92 -13.78 -4.25 15.07
CA ILE A 92 -13.61 -4.16 13.61
C ILE A 92 -12.14 -4.31 13.24
N THR A 93 -11.24 -3.60 13.94
CA THR A 93 -9.79 -3.68 13.71
C THR A 93 -9.29 -5.11 13.91
N THR A 94 -9.68 -5.76 15.02
CA THR A 94 -9.27 -7.13 15.32
C THR A 94 -9.79 -8.12 14.28
N GLN A 95 -11.05 -7.97 13.86
CA GLN A 95 -11.63 -8.79 12.79
C GLN A 95 -10.91 -8.57 11.46
N LEU A 96 -10.59 -7.32 11.12
CA LEU A 96 -9.89 -7.00 9.90
C LEU A 96 -8.48 -7.58 9.91
N VAL A 97 -7.72 -7.42 11.00
CA VAL A 97 -6.38 -8.01 11.17
C VAL A 97 -6.41 -9.55 11.08
N ARG A 98 -7.45 -10.18 11.65
CA ARG A 98 -7.62 -11.64 11.60
C ARG A 98 -7.92 -12.13 10.18
N ASN A 99 -8.76 -11.40 9.45
CA ASN A 99 -9.19 -11.75 8.10
C ASN A 99 -8.22 -11.24 7.02
N LEU A 100 -7.26 -10.40 7.39
CA LEU A 100 -6.32 -9.72 6.50
C LEU A 100 -5.55 -10.66 5.56
N PRO A 101 -5.03 -11.83 5.99
CA PRO A 101 -4.30 -12.72 5.08
C PRO A 101 -5.15 -13.17 3.91
N ALA A 102 -6.41 -13.58 4.18
CA ALA A 102 -7.32 -14.03 3.14
C ALA A 102 -7.69 -12.90 2.17
N LEU A 103 -7.89 -11.68 2.70
CA LEU A 103 -8.18 -10.50 1.88
C LEU A 103 -6.98 -10.10 1.00
N LEU A 104 -5.77 -10.11 1.56
CA LEU A 104 -4.55 -9.80 0.83
C LEU A 104 -4.25 -10.83 -0.25
N GLU A 105 -4.45 -12.11 0.06
CA GLU A 105 -4.25 -13.21 -0.88
C GLU A 105 -5.18 -13.07 -2.09
N LEU A 106 -6.48 -12.86 -1.83
CA LEU A 106 -7.49 -12.72 -2.88
C LEU A 106 -7.37 -11.39 -3.65
N ALA A 107 -6.98 -10.30 -3.01
CA ALA A 107 -6.92 -9.00 -3.67
C ALA A 107 -5.62 -8.80 -4.47
N ILE A 108 -4.47 -9.15 -3.88
CA ILE A 108 -3.16 -8.68 -4.37
C ILE A 108 -2.19 -9.85 -4.55
N LEU A 109 -1.99 -10.70 -3.53
CA LEU A 109 -0.87 -11.66 -3.54
C LEU A 109 -1.03 -12.75 -4.61
N GLN A 110 -2.26 -13.14 -4.97
CA GLN A 110 -2.48 -14.11 -6.06
C GLN A 110 -2.08 -13.58 -7.45
N HIS A 111 -1.97 -12.26 -7.62
CA HIS A 111 -1.59 -11.62 -8.88
C HIS A 111 -0.09 -11.29 -8.94
N LEU A 112 0.69 -11.69 -7.93
CA LEU A 112 2.12 -11.41 -7.82
C LEU A 112 2.90 -12.73 -7.67
N ASP A 113 3.94 -12.89 -8.47
CA ASP A 113 4.89 -14.01 -8.33
C ASP A 113 5.82 -13.76 -7.13
N LEU A 114 5.33 -14.07 -5.93
CA LEU A 114 6.07 -13.87 -4.68
C LEU A 114 6.70 -15.17 -4.20
N THR A 115 7.92 -15.07 -3.67
CA THR A 115 8.49 -16.16 -2.88
C THR A 115 7.68 -16.34 -1.58
N PRO A 116 7.53 -17.58 -1.06
CA PRO A 116 6.70 -17.85 0.12
C PRO A 116 7.04 -16.97 1.34
N GLY A 117 8.32 -16.63 1.52
CA GLY A 117 8.78 -15.75 2.59
C GLY A 117 8.36 -14.28 2.42
N THR A 118 8.26 -13.79 1.18
CA THR A 118 7.89 -12.40 0.89
C THR A 118 6.41 -12.15 1.15
N GLY A 119 5.54 -13.06 0.71
CA GLY A 119 4.09 -12.95 0.97
C GLY A 119 3.76 -12.96 2.47
N TYR A 120 4.46 -13.81 3.24
CA TYR A 120 4.33 -13.84 4.70
C TYR A 120 4.80 -12.54 5.35
N ALA A 121 5.95 -12.00 4.92
CA ALA A 121 6.48 -10.74 5.44
C ALA A 121 5.52 -9.57 5.18
N ILE A 122 5.01 -9.43 3.95
CA ILE A 122 4.03 -8.38 3.58
C ILE A 122 2.78 -8.48 4.45
N THR A 123 2.22 -9.68 4.59
CA THR A 123 1.03 -9.91 5.42
C THR A 123 1.29 -9.52 6.87
N THR A 124 2.44 -9.88 7.42
CA THR A 124 2.81 -9.61 8.81
C THR A 124 3.00 -8.11 9.06
N ILE A 125 3.73 -7.42 8.18
CA ILE A 125 3.91 -5.96 8.26
C ILE A 125 2.56 -5.24 8.18
N THR A 126 1.70 -5.65 7.25
CA THR A 126 0.37 -5.05 7.06
C THR A 126 -0.51 -5.26 8.30
N LYS A 127 -0.45 -6.43 8.94
CA LYS A 127 -1.15 -6.68 10.22
C LYS A 127 -0.69 -5.74 11.34
N TYR A 128 0.61 -5.58 11.53
CA TYR A 128 1.14 -4.69 12.56
C TYR A 128 0.79 -3.23 12.30
N LEU A 129 0.86 -2.79 11.04
CA LEU A 129 0.47 -1.43 10.67
C LEU A 129 -1.01 -1.17 10.94
N LEU A 130 -1.88 -2.12 10.57
CA LEU A 130 -3.31 -2.01 10.80
C LEU A 130 -3.65 -2.03 12.30
N MET A 131 -2.99 -2.88 13.07
CA MET A 131 -3.14 -2.92 14.53
C MET A 131 -2.70 -1.60 15.17
N LEU A 132 -1.59 -1.02 14.73
CA LEU A 132 -1.10 0.27 15.20
C LEU A 132 -2.12 1.38 14.91
N ILE A 133 -2.59 1.48 13.66
CA ILE A 133 -3.56 2.51 13.25
C ILE A 133 -4.88 2.35 14.00
N GLY A 134 -5.44 1.13 14.05
CA GLY A 134 -6.69 0.87 14.76
C GLY A 134 -6.57 1.12 16.27
N GLY A 135 -5.41 0.83 16.86
CA GLY A 135 -5.11 1.20 18.25
C GLY A 135 -5.06 2.70 18.48
N LEU A 136 -4.36 3.46 17.63
CA LEU A 136 -4.29 4.93 17.71
C LEU A 136 -5.68 5.57 17.59
N VAL A 137 -6.49 5.10 16.64
CA VAL A 137 -7.88 5.57 16.46
C VAL A 137 -8.74 5.22 17.66
N GLY A 138 -8.68 3.98 18.15
CA GLY A 138 -9.45 3.54 19.33
C GLY A 138 -9.09 4.32 20.60
N PHE A 139 -7.81 4.59 20.83
CA PHE A 139 -7.35 5.39 21.96
C PHE A 139 -7.77 6.85 21.88
N SER A 140 -7.75 7.43 20.68
CA SER A 140 -8.25 8.80 20.44
C SER A 140 -9.72 8.95 20.86
N MET A 141 -10.55 7.92 20.66
CA MET A 141 -11.98 7.95 21.01
C MET A 141 -12.25 7.86 22.53
N ILE A 142 -11.31 7.32 23.29
CA ILE A 142 -11.39 7.21 24.77
C ILE A 142 -10.77 8.46 25.43
N GLY A 143 -10.45 9.49 24.64
CA GLY A 143 -9.91 10.76 25.13
C GLY A 143 -8.40 10.73 25.40
N ILE A 144 -7.66 9.80 24.79
CA ILE A 144 -6.22 9.95 24.72
C ILE A 144 -5.92 10.96 23.62
N GLU A 145 -5.56 12.18 24.01
CA GLU A 145 -5.22 13.24 23.06
C GLU A 145 -4.09 12.82 22.13
N TRP A 146 -4.22 13.18 20.85
CA TRP A 146 -3.17 12.97 19.86
C TRP A 146 -1.83 13.60 20.27
N SER A 147 -1.87 14.80 20.88
CA SER A 147 -0.69 15.49 21.42
C SER A 147 0.11 14.63 22.41
N LYS A 148 -0.58 13.86 23.26
CA LYS A 148 0.03 12.93 24.22
C LYS A 148 0.59 11.67 23.56
N LEU A 149 0.13 11.29 22.38
CA LEU A 149 0.67 10.15 21.63
C LEU A 149 1.81 10.54 20.69
N GLN A 150 1.90 11.82 20.29
CA GLN A 150 2.92 12.31 19.37
C GLN A 150 4.35 12.02 19.84
N TRP A 151 4.66 12.23 21.13
CA TRP A 151 6.01 11.97 21.64
C TRP A 151 6.35 10.47 21.59
N LEU A 152 5.38 9.60 21.86
CA LEU A 152 5.56 8.14 21.78
C LEU A 152 5.80 7.72 20.34
N VAL A 153 4.96 8.18 19.40
CA VAL A 153 5.10 7.91 17.97
C VAL A 153 6.43 8.47 17.44
N ALA A 154 6.82 9.67 17.87
CA ALA A 154 8.09 10.29 17.50
C ALA A 154 9.28 9.48 18.02
N ALA A 155 9.29 9.09 19.30
CA ALA A 155 10.36 8.29 19.89
C ALA A 155 10.49 6.91 19.23
N LEU A 156 9.37 6.22 18.99
CA LEU A 156 9.33 4.95 18.27
C LEU A 156 9.80 5.13 16.82
N GLY A 157 9.35 6.18 16.14
CA GLY A 157 9.75 6.49 14.77
C GLY A 157 11.25 6.77 14.64
N VAL A 158 11.81 7.55 15.56
CA VAL A 158 13.26 7.81 15.63
C VAL A 158 14.03 6.51 15.91
N GLY A 159 13.59 5.71 16.88
CA GLY A 159 14.22 4.42 17.19
C GLY A 159 14.20 3.44 16.01
N LEU A 160 13.07 3.34 15.31
CA LEU A 160 12.94 2.57 14.07
C LEU A 160 13.84 3.12 12.97
N GLY A 161 13.94 4.45 12.83
CA GLY A 161 14.82 5.10 11.87
C GLY A 161 16.29 4.74 12.07
N PHE A 162 16.77 4.77 13.32
CA PHE A 162 18.12 4.31 13.66
C PHE A 162 18.31 2.82 13.40
N GLY A 163 17.32 1.98 13.70
CA GLY A 163 17.39 0.53 13.44
C GLY A 163 17.40 0.18 11.94
N LEU A 164 16.70 0.96 11.11
CA LEU A 164 16.60 0.77 9.66
C LEU A 164 17.71 1.48 8.87
N GLN A 165 18.54 2.30 9.53
CA GLN A 165 19.55 3.15 8.89
C GLN A 165 20.46 2.37 7.94
N GLU A 166 20.94 1.20 8.35
CA GLU A 166 21.88 0.41 7.55
C GLU A 166 21.19 -0.25 6.34
N ILE A 167 19.93 -0.69 6.50
CA ILE A 167 19.14 -1.24 5.39
C ILE A 167 18.89 -0.14 4.36
N PHE A 168 18.50 1.06 4.82
CA PHE A 168 18.24 2.19 3.97
C PHE A 168 19.49 2.67 3.23
N ALA A 169 20.63 2.76 3.92
CA ALA A 169 21.91 3.13 3.31
C ALA A 169 22.31 2.18 2.19
N ASN A 170 22.18 0.86 2.39
CA ASN A 170 22.46 -0.14 1.37
C ASN A 170 21.51 -0.07 0.18
N PHE A 171 20.21 0.19 0.43
CA PHE A 171 19.22 0.35 -0.63
C PHE A 171 19.51 1.56 -1.52
N ILE A 172 19.73 2.74 -0.90
CA ILE A 172 20.07 3.96 -1.64
C ILE A 172 21.40 3.79 -2.39
N SER A 173 22.40 3.17 -1.77
CA SER A 173 23.67 2.87 -2.44
C SER A 173 23.49 1.95 -3.64
N GLY A 174 22.59 0.97 -3.55
CA GLY A 174 22.21 0.12 -4.68
C GLY A 174 21.59 0.90 -5.84
N LEU A 175 20.69 1.85 -5.55
CA LEU A 175 20.11 2.72 -6.57
C LEU A 175 21.18 3.60 -7.22
N ILE A 176 22.07 4.20 -6.43
CA ILE A 176 23.19 5.02 -6.94
C ILE A 176 24.06 4.19 -7.89
N ILE A 177 24.42 2.97 -7.52
CA ILE A 177 25.20 2.06 -8.39
C ILE A 177 24.49 1.81 -9.72
N LEU A 178 23.17 1.61 -9.70
CA LEU A 178 22.41 1.34 -10.93
C LEU A 178 22.30 2.57 -11.85
N PHE A 179 22.18 3.77 -11.28
CA PHE A 179 22.05 5.02 -12.04
C PHE A 179 23.40 5.54 -12.55
N GLU A 180 24.40 5.64 -11.66
CA GLU A 180 25.72 6.19 -11.99
C GLU A 180 26.66 5.16 -12.62
N LYS A 181 26.37 3.87 -12.44
CA LYS A 181 27.15 2.73 -12.97
C LYS A 181 28.66 2.84 -12.70
N PRO A 182 29.11 3.09 -11.45
CA PRO A 182 30.54 3.08 -11.10
C PRO A 182 31.16 1.68 -11.19
N ILE A 183 30.32 0.65 -11.13
CA ILE A 183 30.64 -0.76 -11.39
C ILE A 183 29.52 -1.35 -12.25
N ARG A 184 29.89 -2.25 -13.17
CA ARG A 184 28.97 -2.99 -14.05
C ARG A 184 29.12 -4.48 -13.82
N ILE A 185 28.09 -5.24 -14.18
CA ILE A 185 28.17 -6.71 -14.18
C ILE A 185 29.26 -7.11 -15.19
N GLY A 186 30.23 -7.91 -14.73
CA GLY A 186 31.42 -8.30 -15.48
C GLY A 186 32.69 -7.55 -15.09
N ASP A 187 32.59 -6.36 -14.48
CA ASP A 187 33.77 -5.58 -14.10
C ASP A 187 34.61 -6.33 -13.07
N THR A 188 35.93 -6.28 -13.22
CA THR A 188 36.85 -6.77 -12.20
C THR A 188 37.11 -5.66 -11.18
N VAL A 189 36.79 -5.93 -9.92
CA VAL A 189 36.88 -4.95 -8.84
C VAL A 189 37.66 -5.51 -7.66
N THR A 190 38.37 -4.62 -6.97
CA THR A 190 39.02 -4.90 -5.70
C THR A 190 38.47 -3.95 -4.65
N ILE A 191 37.84 -4.49 -3.61
CA ILE A 191 37.35 -3.71 -2.46
C ILE A 191 37.97 -4.28 -1.18
N ARG A 192 38.69 -3.43 -0.45
CA ARG A 192 39.60 -3.85 0.63
C ARG A 192 40.61 -4.88 0.09
N ASP A 193 40.63 -6.10 0.64
CA ASP A 193 41.52 -7.19 0.22
C ASP A 193 40.80 -8.24 -0.66
N LEU A 194 39.55 -7.97 -1.06
CA LEU A 194 38.72 -8.90 -1.82
C LEU A 194 38.73 -8.49 -3.29
N THR A 195 39.18 -9.40 -4.16
CA THR A 195 39.22 -9.18 -5.61
C THR A 195 38.35 -10.19 -6.33
N GLY A 196 37.65 -9.76 -7.37
CA GLY A 196 36.90 -10.66 -8.25
C GLY A 196 36.07 -9.91 -9.28
N SER A 197 35.28 -10.65 -10.05
CA SER A 197 34.38 -10.08 -11.06
C SER A 197 32.95 -9.94 -10.51
N VAL A 198 32.30 -8.81 -10.77
CA VAL A 198 30.93 -8.53 -10.35
C VAL A 198 29.97 -9.44 -11.11
N THR A 199 29.28 -10.34 -10.41
CA THR A 199 28.33 -11.28 -11.04
C THR A 199 26.89 -10.81 -10.98
N LYS A 200 26.50 -10.14 -9.89
CA LYS A 200 25.12 -9.69 -9.68
C LYS A 200 25.05 -8.47 -8.78
N ILE A 201 24.24 -7.49 -9.17
CA ILE A 201 23.93 -6.32 -8.35
C ILE A 201 22.49 -6.47 -7.88
N ASN A 202 22.28 -6.62 -6.56
CA ASN A 202 20.95 -6.63 -5.95
C ASN A 202 20.71 -5.30 -5.20
N THR A 203 19.49 -5.11 -4.71
CA THR A 203 19.09 -3.87 -4.01
C THR A 203 19.93 -3.55 -2.77
N ARG A 204 20.36 -4.55 -1.99
CA ARG A 204 21.13 -4.35 -0.74
C ARG A 204 22.61 -4.70 -0.82
N ALA A 205 22.99 -5.55 -1.76
CA ALA A 205 24.34 -6.09 -1.85
C ALA A 205 24.68 -6.48 -3.29
N THR A 206 25.96 -6.42 -3.60
CA THR A 206 26.55 -6.83 -4.86
C THR A 206 27.38 -8.09 -4.63
N THR A 207 27.20 -9.08 -5.49
CA THR A 207 27.93 -10.35 -5.46
C THR A 207 29.14 -10.26 -6.38
N ILE A 208 30.30 -10.60 -5.84
CA ILE A 208 31.58 -10.69 -6.56
C ILE A 208 32.00 -12.16 -6.55
N SER A 209 32.41 -12.70 -7.70
CA SER A 209 33.03 -14.02 -7.78
C SER A 209 34.55 -13.88 -7.85
N ASP A 210 35.23 -14.50 -6.91
CA ASP A 210 36.69 -14.65 -6.92
C ASP A 210 37.12 -15.73 -7.95
N TRP A 211 38.42 -15.81 -8.23
CA TRP A 211 39.06 -16.80 -9.12
C TRP A 211 38.81 -18.25 -8.68
N ASP A 212 38.66 -18.46 -7.38
CA ASP A 212 38.28 -19.74 -6.77
C ASP A 212 36.77 -20.08 -6.92
N ARG A 213 35.99 -19.25 -7.62
CA ARG A 213 34.51 -19.32 -7.70
C ARG A 213 33.80 -19.18 -6.35
N LYS A 214 34.43 -18.48 -5.40
CA LYS A 214 33.78 -18.08 -4.14
C LYS A 214 32.89 -16.87 -4.41
N GLU A 215 31.62 -16.95 -4.01
CA GLU A 215 30.70 -15.82 -4.04
C GLU A 215 30.88 -14.97 -2.78
N ILE A 216 31.30 -13.72 -2.98
CA ILE A 216 31.53 -12.74 -1.94
C ILE A 216 30.38 -11.73 -1.99
N ILE A 217 29.61 -11.62 -0.91
CA ILE A 217 28.48 -10.69 -0.81
C ILE A 217 28.96 -9.40 -0.16
N VAL A 218 29.04 -8.32 -0.92
CA VAL A 218 29.50 -7.02 -0.45
C VAL A 218 28.29 -6.07 -0.31
N PRO A 219 28.07 -5.47 0.88
CA PRO A 219 27.01 -4.48 1.07
C PRO A 219 27.20 -3.30 0.10
N ASN A 220 26.11 -2.84 -0.54
CA ASN A 220 26.20 -1.79 -1.55
C ASN A 220 26.80 -0.49 -0.99
N LYS A 221 26.57 -0.20 0.30
CA LYS A 221 27.14 0.96 1.00
C LYS A 221 28.67 1.01 0.91
N ALA A 222 29.35 -0.14 0.87
CA ALA A 222 30.80 -0.20 0.81
C ALA A 222 31.34 0.43 -0.48
N PHE A 223 30.68 0.19 -1.63
CA PHE A 223 31.10 0.77 -2.92
C PHE A 223 30.91 2.29 -3.01
N ILE A 224 30.09 2.88 -2.16
CA ILE A 224 29.83 4.33 -2.15
C ILE A 224 30.68 5.04 -1.10
N THR A 225 30.92 4.40 0.05
CA THR A 225 31.57 5.04 1.20
C THR A 225 33.05 4.68 1.35
N GLU A 226 33.49 3.59 0.73
CA GLU A 226 34.87 3.11 0.83
C GLU A 226 35.59 3.21 -0.52
N GLN A 227 36.92 3.29 -0.46
CA GLN A 227 37.74 3.25 -1.66
C GLN A 227 37.77 1.82 -2.21
N PHE A 228 37.57 1.70 -3.52
CA PHE A 228 37.72 0.47 -4.28
C PHE A 228 38.43 0.76 -5.60
N ILE A 229 38.92 -0.29 -6.24
CA ILE A 229 39.59 -0.22 -7.55
C ILE A 229 38.69 -0.94 -8.56
N ASN A 230 38.33 -0.27 -9.65
CA ASN A 230 37.72 -0.90 -10.81
C ASN A 230 38.77 -1.00 -11.92
N TRP A 231 39.14 -2.23 -12.26
CA TRP A 231 40.17 -2.50 -13.26
C TRP A 231 39.66 -2.40 -14.70
N SER A 232 38.33 -2.40 -14.89
CA SER A 232 37.69 -2.51 -16.21
C SER A 232 36.90 -1.25 -16.60
N LEU A 233 36.88 -0.22 -15.75
CA LEU A 233 36.04 0.97 -15.93
C LEU A 233 36.33 1.76 -17.21
N SER A 234 37.61 1.82 -17.61
CA SER A 234 38.06 2.57 -18.79
C SER A 234 38.20 1.72 -20.05
N ASP A 235 38.00 0.41 -19.95
CA ASP A 235 38.10 -0.54 -21.08
C ASP A 235 36.77 -0.72 -21.84
N SER A 236 35.80 0.20 -21.64
CA SER A 236 34.49 0.18 -22.28
C SER A 236 34.33 1.22 -23.38
#